data_AF-A0A0A1VWX0-F1
#
_entry.id   AF-A0A0A1VWX0-F1
#
_cell.length_a   1.000
_cell.length_b   1.000
_cell.length_c   1.000
_cell.angle_alpha   90.00
_cell.angle_beta   90.00
_cell.angle_gamma   90.00
#
_symmetry.space_group_name_H-M   'P 1'
#
loop_
_entity.id
_entity.type
_entity.pdbx_description
1 polymer ?
#
loop_
_entity_poly.entity_id
_entity_poly.type
_entity_poly.pdbx_seq_one_letter_code
_entity_poly.pdbx_strand_id
1 'polypeptide(L)'
;MLVFFFSAVQVSFAQQSRRLETYLPTISGLAWVEGDVFLGVHDAKNKGKNSDPSQPRLSLLQLPTEEKPLLWQVLRVDWPNPEGLSNDLESITHIPETNLFLLAESGDKKPFQRLFLIAYNQQKVKIVEQINWPIAVENVEAIAVSRQGDRYLFIYAERADSQESTKIRWTDISFNPLKFGEFQSVTFRSPFGSGENIRPISDLAVDKQGNIYIASAYDPDNAGVFRSAVSRIGQVTADNSLILAPNPQKIAEIDGAKVEAVTTRESPRGKIEVFIGTDDENYGGFLRPLLLDN
;
A
#
# COMPACT_ATOMS: atom_id res chain seq x y z
N MET A 1 13.04 -68.98 1.02
CA MET A 1 13.81 -67.72 1.05
C MET A 1 12.93 -66.65 0.42
N LEU A 2 12.35 -65.78 1.25
CA LEU A 2 11.37 -64.77 0.84
C LEU A 2 12.13 -63.51 0.38
N VAL A 3 11.96 -63.08 -0.87
CA VAL A 3 12.58 -61.86 -1.39
C VAL A 3 11.62 -60.70 -1.13
N PHE A 4 11.98 -59.80 -0.21
CA PHE A 4 11.31 -58.53 -0.02
C PHE A 4 11.80 -57.52 -1.05
N PHE A 5 10.92 -57.03 -1.91
CA PHE A 5 11.16 -55.82 -2.68
C PHE A 5 10.84 -54.61 -1.80
N PHE A 6 11.86 -53.89 -1.35
CA PHE A 6 11.70 -52.53 -0.86
C PHE A 6 11.68 -51.59 -2.07
N SER A 7 10.52 -51.03 -2.41
CA SER A 7 10.48 -49.84 -3.27
C SER A 7 10.81 -48.63 -2.41
N ALA A 8 12.01 -48.08 -2.57
CA ALA A 8 12.33 -46.76 -2.06
C ALA A 8 11.64 -45.73 -2.95
N VAL A 9 10.56 -45.12 -2.48
CA VAL A 9 10.00 -43.93 -3.12
C VAL A 9 10.92 -42.76 -2.76
N GLN A 10 11.80 -42.38 -3.69
CA GLN A 10 12.48 -41.10 -3.61
C GLN A 10 11.45 -40.00 -3.89
N VAL A 11 11.05 -39.29 -2.83
CA VAL A 11 10.37 -38.01 -2.99
C VAL A 11 11.45 -36.98 -3.34
N SER A 12 11.56 -36.68 -4.63
CA SER A 12 12.31 -35.52 -5.09
C SER A 12 11.51 -34.27 -4.70
N PHE A 13 12.02 -33.47 -3.78
CA PHE A 13 11.61 -32.08 -3.70
C PHE A 13 12.18 -31.39 -4.92
N ALA A 14 11.34 -31.16 -5.93
CA ALA A 14 11.65 -30.19 -6.95
C ALA A 14 11.88 -28.85 -6.23
N GLN A 15 13.14 -28.45 -6.13
CA GLN A 15 13.48 -27.06 -5.85
C GLN A 15 12.94 -26.30 -7.06
N GLN A 16 11.74 -25.74 -6.90
CA GLN A 16 11.13 -24.90 -7.91
C GLN A 16 12.18 -23.83 -8.24
N SER A 17 12.68 -23.86 -9.47
CA SER A 17 13.64 -22.89 -9.93
C SER A 17 13.04 -21.52 -9.62
N ARG A 18 13.72 -20.73 -8.78
CA ARG A 18 13.41 -19.31 -8.64
C ARG A 18 13.66 -18.71 -10.01
N ARG A 19 12.58 -18.55 -10.79
CA ARG A 19 12.63 -17.72 -11.99
C ARG A 19 12.98 -16.34 -11.49
N LEU A 20 14.15 -15.83 -11.87
CA LEU A 20 14.47 -14.41 -11.75
C LEU A 20 13.46 -13.69 -12.64
N GLU A 21 12.31 -13.32 -12.10
CA GLU A 21 11.39 -12.42 -12.79
C GLU A 21 12.02 -11.03 -12.70
N THR A 22 12.58 -10.59 -13.82
CA THR A 22 13.30 -9.32 -13.96
C THR A 22 12.39 -8.10 -13.87
N TYR A 23 11.09 -8.30 -13.69
CA TYR A 23 10.07 -7.27 -13.72
C TYR A 23 9.30 -7.31 -12.40
N LEU A 24 9.27 -6.18 -11.71
CA LEU A 24 8.46 -5.98 -10.54
C LEU A 24 7.04 -5.63 -11.02
N PRO A 25 6.00 -6.33 -10.55
CA PRO A 25 4.62 -5.94 -10.83
C PRO A 25 4.36 -4.51 -10.37
N THR A 26 3.33 -3.88 -10.94
CA THR A 26 2.85 -2.57 -10.51
C THR A 26 2.61 -2.55 -8.99
N ILE A 27 2.92 -1.46 -8.31
CA ILE A 27 2.76 -1.31 -6.87
C ILE A 27 1.72 -0.23 -6.62
N SER A 28 0.53 -0.65 -6.21
CA SER A 28 -0.60 0.23 -5.91
C SER A 28 -0.61 0.67 -4.45
N GLY A 29 0.25 0.11 -3.59
CA GLY A 29 0.44 0.59 -2.22
C GLY A 29 1.65 -0.06 -1.56
N LEU A 30 2.27 0.61 -0.57
CA LEU A 30 3.54 0.17 0.01
C LEU A 30 3.61 0.46 1.52
N ALA A 31 4.02 -0.55 2.29
CA ALA A 31 4.25 -0.40 3.73
C ALA A 31 5.63 -0.94 4.12
N TRP A 32 6.37 -0.16 4.92
CA TRP A 32 7.61 -0.62 5.53
C TRP A 32 7.34 -1.67 6.62
N VAL A 33 8.16 -2.72 6.65
CA VAL A 33 8.08 -3.78 7.68
C VAL A 33 9.16 -3.55 8.72
N GLU A 34 10.42 -3.70 8.30
CA GLU A 34 11.61 -3.50 9.11
C GLU A 34 12.83 -3.46 8.20
N GLY A 35 13.89 -2.76 8.61
CA GLY A 35 15.13 -2.66 7.84
C GLY A 35 14.88 -2.31 6.37
N ASP A 36 15.26 -3.22 5.48
CA ASP A 36 15.16 -3.08 4.03
C ASP A 36 13.96 -3.86 3.42
N VAL A 37 13.01 -4.27 4.25
CA VAL A 37 11.84 -5.09 3.89
C VAL A 37 10.57 -4.26 3.84
N PHE A 38 9.77 -4.48 2.80
CA PHE A 38 8.48 -3.83 2.57
C PHE A 38 7.42 -4.84 2.15
N LEU A 39 6.15 -4.49 2.35
CA LEU A 39 5.00 -5.13 1.74
C LEU A 39 4.43 -4.22 0.66
N GLY A 40 4.20 -4.76 -0.54
CA GLY A 40 3.52 -4.07 -1.64
C GLY A 40 2.18 -4.74 -1.93
N VAL A 41 1.14 -3.94 -2.18
CA VAL A 41 -0.14 -4.43 -2.70
C VAL A 41 -0.28 -4.11 -4.19
N HIS A 42 -1.17 -4.83 -4.85
CA HIS A 42 -1.38 -4.79 -6.29
C HIS A 42 -2.88 -4.76 -6.60
N ASP A 43 -3.27 -3.93 -7.57
CA ASP A 43 -4.66 -3.67 -8.00
C ASP A 43 -5.34 -4.85 -8.75
N ALA A 44 -4.90 -6.09 -8.54
CA ALA A 44 -5.41 -7.24 -9.27
C ALA A 44 -6.93 -7.42 -9.12
N LYS A 45 -7.65 -7.41 -10.25
CA LYS A 45 -9.12 -7.47 -10.27
C LYS A 45 -9.65 -8.89 -10.07
N ASN A 46 -10.73 -9.02 -9.30
CA ASN A 46 -11.49 -10.26 -9.16
C ASN A 46 -12.62 -10.29 -10.20
N LYS A 47 -12.42 -11.07 -11.27
CA LYS A 47 -13.36 -11.27 -12.38
C LYS A 47 -14.22 -12.54 -12.20
N GLY A 48 -14.45 -12.96 -10.95
CA GLY A 48 -15.22 -14.16 -10.62
C GLY A 48 -14.55 -15.44 -11.17
N LYS A 49 -15.27 -16.18 -12.01
CA LYS A 49 -14.73 -17.42 -12.64
C LYS A 49 -13.52 -17.17 -13.55
N ASN A 50 -13.33 -15.93 -14.00
CA ASN A 50 -12.23 -15.53 -14.87
C ASN A 50 -11.09 -14.86 -14.09
N SER A 51 -11.14 -14.84 -12.76
CA SER A 51 -10.04 -14.36 -11.94
C SER A 51 -8.81 -15.22 -12.15
N ASP A 52 -7.67 -14.58 -12.35
CA ASP A 52 -6.38 -15.24 -12.28
C ASP A 52 -5.88 -15.20 -10.83
N PRO A 53 -5.94 -16.33 -10.09
CA PRO A 53 -5.45 -16.37 -8.71
C PRO A 53 -3.92 -16.29 -8.62
N SER A 54 -3.20 -16.40 -9.74
CA SER A 54 -1.74 -16.24 -9.78
C SER A 54 -1.29 -14.79 -9.84
N GLN A 55 -2.18 -13.85 -10.19
CA GLN A 55 -1.87 -12.42 -10.15
C GLN A 55 -1.48 -12.01 -8.72
N PRO A 56 -0.33 -11.34 -8.54
CA PRO A 56 0.08 -10.81 -7.25
C PRO A 56 -1.00 -9.92 -6.64
N ARG A 57 -1.18 -10.00 -5.32
CA ARG A 57 -2.10 -9.15 -4.53
C ARG A 57 -1.41 -8.56 -3.31
N LEU A 58 -0.48 -9.33 -2.75
CA LEU A 58 0.45 -8.90 -1.74
C LEU A 58 1.82 -9.50 -2.06
N SER A 59 2.85 -8.68 -2.04
CA SER A 59 4.24 -9.11 -2.24
C SER A 59 5.12 -8.64 -1.10
N LEU A 60 6.12 -9.45 -0.77
CA LEU A 60 7.25 -9.02 0.04
C LEU A 60 8.32 -8.45 -0.89
N LEU A 61 8.83 -7.29 -0.56
CA LEU A 61 9.86 -6.57 -1.30
C LEU A 61 11.07 -6.39 -0.39
N GLN A 62 12.27 -6.55 -0.96
CA GLN A 62 13.55 -6.38 -0.26
C GLN A 62 14.42 -5.46 -1.10
N LEU A 63 14.85 -4.34 -0.52
CA LEU A 63 15.69 -3.37 -1.23
C LEU A 63 16.99 -4.01 -1.74
N PRO A 64 17.52 -3.52 -2.87
CA PRO A 64 18.79 -3.98 -3.39
C PRO A 64 19.94 -3.70 -2.40
N THR A 65 20.96 -4.54 -2.47
CA THR A 65 22.27 -4.31 -1.86
C THR A 65 23.33 -4.21 -2.96
N GLU A 66 24.58 -3.91 -2.62
CA GLU A 66 25.68 -3.95 -3.60
C GLU A 66 25.81 -5.32 -4.29
N GLU A 67 25.41 -6.40 -3.61
CA GLU A 67 25.55 -7.78 -4.10
C GLU A 67 24.27 -8.34 -4.73
N LYS A 68 23.11 -7.74 -4.46
CA LYS A 68 21.80 -8.31 -4.83
C LYS A 68 20.87 -7.25 -5.41
N PRO A 69 20.17 -7.54 -6.51
CA PRO A 69 19.13 -6.64 -7.01
C PRO A 69 17.96 -6.56 -6.02
N LEU A 70 16.99 -5.69 -6.31
CA LEU A 70 15.68 -5.73 -5.66
C LEU A 70 15.13 -7.15 -5.76
N LEU A 71 14.71 -7.72 -4.63
CA LEU A 71 14.05 -9.02 -4.60
C LEU A 71 12.58 -8.82 -4.25
N TRP A 72 11.72 -9.63 -4.88
CA TRP A 72 10.31 -9.66 -4.56
C TRP A 72 9.78 -11.09 -4.56
N GLN A 73 8.72 -11.33 -3.79
CA GLN A 73 7.98 -12.60 -3.79
C GLN A 73 6.50 -12.36 -3.49
N VAL A 74 5.63 -13.04 -4.23
CA VAL A 74 4.20 -13.08 -3.91
C VAL A 74 4.00 -13.77 -2.58
N LEU A 75 3.25 -13.13 -1.68
CA LEU A 75 2.82 -13.73 -0.43
C LEU A 75 1.47 -14.40 -0.62
N ARG A 76 1.39 -15.67 -0.19
CA ARG A 76 0.11 -16.38 -0.16
C ARG A 76 -0.77 -15.82 0.95
N VAL A 77 -1.97 -15.39 0.58
CA VAL A 77 -3.03 -14.96 1.50
C VAL A 77 -4.20 -15.92 1.37
N ASP A 78 -4.66 -16.48 2.49
CA ASP A 78 -5.87 -17.31 2.53
C ASP A 78 -7.09 -16.38 2.73
N TRP A 79 -7.68 -15.93 1.63
CA TRP A 79 -8.79 -14.98 1.62
C TRP A 79 -10.09 -15.58 2.18
N PRO A 80 -10.82 -14.90 3.11
CA PRO A 80 -12.03 -15.42 3.73
C PRO A 80 -13.18 -15.62 2.74
N ASN A 81 -13.93 -16.72 2.90
CA ASN A 81 -15.21 -16.94 2.24
C ASN A 81 -16.33 -16.17 2.98
N PRO A 82 -17.45 -15.81 2.29
CA PRO A 82 -17.78 -16.15 0.90
C PRO A 82 -17.22 -15.20 -0.16
N GLU A 83 -16.76 -14.00 0.20
CA GLU A 83 -16.30 -13.00 -0.77
C GLU A 83 -15.01 -13.43 -1.48
N GLY A 84 -14.17 -14.21 -0.79
CA GLY A 84 -12.99 -14.85 -1.36
C GLY A 84 -11.92 -13.84 -1.76
N LEU A 85 -11.21 -14.17 -2.83
CA LEU A 85 -10.05 -13.46 -3.38
C LEU A 85 -10.22 -11.94 -3.35
N SER A 86 -9.16 -11.21 -3.00
CA SER A 86 -9.20 -9.76 -3.05
C SER A 86 -9.44 -9.23 -4.46
N ASN A 87 -10.10 -8.08 -4.52
CA ASN A 87 -10.29 -7.27 -5.70
C ASN A 87 -9.67 -5.91 -5.44
N ASP A 88 -8.76 -5.49 -6.32
CA ASP A 88 -8.40 -4.09 -6.43
C ASP A 88 -7.80 -3.50 -5.13
N LEU A 89 -6.70 -4.09 -4.66
CA LEU A 89 -6.02 -3.60 -3.45
C LEU A 89 -5.18 -2.37 -3.80
N GLU A 90 -5.72 -1.20 -3.50
CA GLU A 90 -5.10 0.08 -3.82
C GLU A 90 -4.30 0.69 -2.67
N SER A 91 -4.31 0.12 -1.46
CA SER A 91 -3.48 0.70 -0.40
C SER A 91 -3.20 -0.26 0.76
N ILE A 92 -2.05 -0.06 1.41
CA ILE A 92 -1.59 -0.80 2.58
C ILE A 92 -0.86 0.14 3.54
N THR A 93 -1.06 -0.04 4.84
CA THR A 93 -0.35 0.71 5.86
C THR A 93 0.07 -0.16 7.04
N HIS A 94 1.24 0.14 7.60
CA HIS A 94 1.74 -0.46 8.84
C HIS A 94 1.00 0.14 10.03
N ILE A 95 0.67 -0.69 11.02
CA ILE A 95 0.15 -0.22 12.31
C ILE A 95 1.36 -0.03 13.25
N PRO A 96 1.71 1.21 13.63
CA PRO A 96 2.93 1.51 14.36
C PRO A 96 3.13 0.64 15.59
N GLU A 97 4.36 0.19 15.83
CA GLU A 97 4.75 -0.64 16.99
C GLU A 97 4.05 -2.00 17.10
N THR A 98 3.47 -2.49 16.00
CA THR A 98 2.91 -3.82 15.93
C THR A 98 3.46 -4.58 14.72
N ASN A 99 3.09 -5.85 14.59
CA ASN A 99 3.30 -6.63 13.38
C ASN A 99 2.04 -6.67 12.48
N LEU A 100 1.11 -5.74 12.69
CA LEU A 100 -0.15 -5.66 11.98
C LEU A 100 -0.08 -4.65 10.84
N PHE A 101 -0.85 -4.93 9.79
CA PHE A 101 -1.01 -4.06 8.63
C PHE A 101 -2.49 -4.00 8.27
N LEU A 102 -2.92 -2.86 7.77
CA LEU A 102 -4.27 -2.67 7.25
C LEU A 102 -4.18 -2.52 5.73
N LEU A 103 -5.00 -3.25 5.00
CA LEU A 103 -5.11 -3.20 3.55
C LEU A 103 -6.51 -2.71 3.17
N ALA A 104 -6.60 -1.92 2.12
CA ALA A 104 -7.85 -1.43 1.56
C ALA A 104 -8.08 -1.94 0.15
N GLU A 105 -9.27 -2.48 -0.09
CA GLU A 105 -9.80 -2.61 -1.45
C GLU A 105 -10.51 -1.34 -1.87
N SER A 106 -10.30 -1.01 -3.13
CA SER A 106 -11.03 0.02 -3.84
C SER A 106 -12.22 -0.56 -4.60
N GLY A 107 -13.01 0.34 -5.17
CA GLY A 107 -14.17 0.04 -5.97
C GLY A 107 -15.46 0.65 -5.45
N ASP A 108 -16.48 0.59 -6.29
CA ASP A 108 -17.71 1.37 -6.14
C ASP A 108 -18.91 0.52 -5.71
N LYS A 109 -18.72 -0.79 -5.64
CA LYS A 109 -19.81 -1.75 -5.44
C LYS A 109 -19.37 -2.95 -4.60
N LYS A 110 -20.27 -3.35 -3.71
CA LYS A 110 -20.21 -4.62 -2.98
C LYS A 110 -20.16 -5.81 -3.95
N PRO A 111 -19.49 -6.92 -3.57
CA PRO A 111 -18.92 -7.22 -2.24
C PRO A 111 -17.53 -6.61 -1.99
N PHE A 112 -16.97 -5.87 -2.95
CA PHE A 112 -15.71 -5.16 -2.79
C PHE A 112 -15.95 -3.84 -2.06
N GLN A 113 -14.90 -3.17 -1.57
CA GLN A 113 -14.89 -2.23 -0.43
C GLN A 113 -14.70 -2.95 0.92
N ARG A 114 -13.61 -3.71 1.03
CA ARG A 114 -13.21 -4.37 2.26
C ARG A 114 -11.94 -3.74 2.85
N LEU A 115 -11.84 -3.84 4.16
CA LEU A 115 -10.61 -3.62 4.91
C LEU A 115 -10.14 -4.97 5.47
N PHE A 116 -8.85 -5.26 5.31
CA PHE A 116 -8.22 -6.45 5.87
C PHE A 116 -7.17 -6.06 6.89
N LEU A 117 -7.37 -6.48 8.14
CA LEU A 117 -6.32 -6.47 9.14
C LEU A 117 -5.51 -7.76 8.99
N ILE A 118 -4.22 -7.64 8.68
CA ILE A 118 -3.32 -8.78 8.57
C ILE A 118 -2.24 -8.72 9.64
N ALA A 119 -1.78 -9.89 10.09
CA ALA A 119 -0.55 -10.03 10.85
C ALA A 119 0.55 -10.56 9.93
N TYR A 120 1.72 -9.94 9.97
CA TYR A 120 2.92 -10.39 9.29
C TYR A 120 3.90 -11.01 10.30
N ASN A 121 4.50 -12.14 9.95
CA ASN A 121 5.58 -12.77 10.71
C ASN A 121 6.43 -13.65 9.78
N GLN A 122 7.74 -13.40 9.73
CA GLN A 122 8.71 -14.25 9.01
C GLN A 122 8.23 -14.64 7.59
N GLN A 123 7.91 -13.63 6.77
CA GLN A 123 7.45 -13.81 5.38
C GLN A 123 6.12 -14.53 5.22
N LYS A 124 5.34 -14.68 6.30
CA LYS A 124 3.98 -15.20 6.27
C LYS A 124 3.01 -14.13 6.70
N VAL A 125 1.81 -14.20 6.15
CA VAL A 125 0.71 -13.29 6.43
C VAL A 125 -0.51 -14.10 6.83
N LYS A 126 -1.28 -13.55 7.77
CA LYS A 126 -2.55 -14.12 8.19
C LYS A 126 -3.57 -13.00 8.29
N ILE A 127 -4.74 -13.18 7.69
CA ILE A 127 -5.88 -12.30 7.94
C ILE A 127 -6.35 -12.51 9.38
N VAL A 128 -6.29 -11.43 10.15
CA VAL A 128 -6.78 -11.36 11.54
C VAL A 128 -8.26 -11.03 11.53
N GLU A 129 -8.65 -10.04 10.72
CA GLU A 129 -10.03 -9.58 10.61
C GLU A 129 -10.29 -9.04 9.19
N GLN A 130 -11.51 -9.26 8.69
CA GLN A 130 -12.03 -8.68 7.46
C GLN A 130 -13.33 -7.97 7.79
N ILE A 131 -13.46 -6.70 7.41
CA ILE A 131 -14.71 -5.96 7.51
C ILE A 131 -15.02 -5.25 6.20
N ASN A 132 -16.26 -4.82 6.03
CA ASN A 132 -16.59 -3.81 5.04
C ASN A 132 -16.25 -2.42 5.61
N TRP A 133 -16.04 -1.44 4.73
CA TRP A 133 -15.92 -0.05 5.17
C TRP A 133 -17.11 0.35 6.07
N PRO A 134 -16.86 1.02 7.21
CA PRO A 134 -17.90 1.38 8.18
C PRO A 134 -18.79 2.53 7.69
N ILE A 135 -18.42 3.16 6.58
CA ILE A 135 -19.10 4.26 5.91
C ILE A 135 -19.08 4.02 4.39
N ALA A 136 -19.92 4.74 3.65
CA ALA A 136 -19.85 4.73 2.20
C ALA A 136 -18.53 5.33 1.72
N VAL A 137 -17.88 4.63 0.79
CA VAL A 137 -16.64 5.08 0.13
C VAL A 137 -16.74 4.82 -1.36
N GLU A 138 -15.97 5.60 -2.14
CA GLU A 138 -15.85 5.48 -3.59
C GLU A 138 -14.37 5.55 -3.97
N ASN A 139 -13.88 4.55 -4.70
CA ASN A 139 -12.49 4.48 -5.19
C ASN A 139 -11.43 4.96 -4.17
N VAL A 140 -11.30 4.26 -3.04
CA VAL A 140 -10.25 4.57 -2.06
C VAL A 140 -8.89 4.28 -2.68
N GLU A 141 -7.98 5.26 -2.66
CA GLU A 141 -6.61 5.10 -3.17
C GLU A 141 -5.58 5.13 -2.05
N ALA A 142 -5.91 5.66 -0.88
CA ALA A 142 -4.90 5.96 0.11
C ALA A 142 -5.43 5.70 1.52
N ILE A 143 -4.70 4.92 2.30
CA ILE A 143 -4.92 4.75 3.74
C ILE A 143 -3.61 4.92 4.52
N ALA A 144 -3.71 5.45 5.74
CA ALA A 144 -2.62 5.36 6.71
C ALA A 144 -3.13 5.19 8.13
N VAL A 145 -2.26 4.64 8.98
CA VAL A 145 -2.43 4.65 10.43
C VAL A 145 -1.29 5.44 11.05
N SER A 146 -1.63 6.45 11.85
CA SER A 146 -0.68 7.17 12.70
C SER A 146 -0.89 6.76 14.16
N ARG A 147 0.17 6.83 14.97
CA ARG A 147 0.10 6.67 16.42
C ARG A 147 0.56 7.95 17.09
N GLN A 148 -0.28 8.53 17.95
CA GLN A 148 0.07 9.68 18.80
C GLN A 148 -0.21 9.32 20.25
N GLY A 149 0.86 9.10 21.02
CA GLY A 149 0.76 8.51 22.37
C GLY A 149 0.16 7.11 22.32
N ASP A 150 -0.90 6.87 23.08
CA ASP A 150 -1.56 5.55 23.16
C ASP A 150 -2.72 5.37 22.18
N ARG A 151 -2.96 6.36 21.30
CA ARG A 151 -4.07 6.34 20.35
C ARG A 151 -3.57 6.16 18.94
N TYR A 152 -4.40 5.50 18.14
CA TYR A 152 -4.19 5.32 16.71
C TYR A 152 -5.25 6.09 15.95
N LEU A 153 -4.80 6.77 14.90
CA LEU A 153 -5.65 7.50 13.98
C LEU A 153 -5.58 6.83 12.62
N PHE A 154 -6.73 6.40 12.11
CA PHE A 154 -6.88 5.95 10.73
C PHE A 154 -7.21 7.14 9.84
N ILE A 155 -6.56 7.20 8.69
CA ILE A 155 -6.71 8.27 7.70
C ILE A 155 -6.96 7.61 6.35
N TYR A 156 -7.84 8.19 5.53
CA TYR A 156 -8.00 7.77 4.15
C TYR A 156 -8.35 8.93 3.21
N ALA A 157 -8.09 8.71 1.92
CA ALA A 157 -8.55 9.56 0.83
C ALA A 157 -9.06 8.73 -0.35
N GLU A 158 -9.97 9.33 -1.10
CA GLU A 158 -10.57 8.77 -2.31
C GLU A 158 -9.93 9.42 -3.54
N ARG A 159 -9.93 8.69 -4.67
CA ARG A 159 -9.31 9.09 -5.95
C ARG A 159 -9.60 10.52 -6.36
N ALA A 160 -10.86 10.94 -6.20
CA ALA A 160 -11.35 12.26 -6.60
C ALA A 160 -10.94 12.62 -8.04
N ASP A 161 -11.05 11.66 -8.95
CA ASP A 161 -10.67 11.82 -10.35
C ASP A 161 -11.40 13.01 -10.96
N SER A 162 -10.62 13.85 -11.66
CA SER A 162 -11.12 15.01 -12.38
C SER A 162 -11.82 16.06 -11.49
N GLN A 163 -11.62 16.00 -10.17
CA GLN A 163 -12.14 16.97 -9.22
C GLN A 163 -11.11 18.06 -8.91
N GLU A 164 -11.59 19.23 -8.49
CA GLU A 164 -10.73 20.33 -8.02
C GLU A 164 -10.05 20.07 -6.66
N SER A 165 -10.58 19.11 -5.91
CA SER A 165 -10.16 18.81 -4.54
C SER A 165 -10.60 17.41 -4.14
N THR A 166 -9.89 16.81 -3.18
CA THR A 166 -10.31 15.58 -2.50
C THR A 166 -10.60 15.86 -1.02
N LYS A 167 -11.19 14.88 -0.33
CA LYS A 167 -11.36 14.91 1.13
C LYS A 167 -10.38 13.92 1.75
N ILE A 168 -9.57 14.42 2.68
CA ILE A 168 -8.84 13.56 3.62
C ILE A 168 -9.75 13.39 4.82
N ARG A 169 -10.02 12.14 5.19
CA ARG A 169 -10.90 11.79 6.31
C ARG A 169 -10.12 10.99 7.33
N TRP A 170 -10.43 11.17 8.61
CA TRP A 170 -9.75 10.47 9.68
C TRP A 170 -10.66 10.16 10.87
N THR A 171 -10.28 9.16 11.65
CA THR A 171 -11.00 8.73 12.85
C THR A 171 -10.09 7.93 13.78
N ASP A 172 -10.46 7.82 15.05
CA ASP A 172 -9.81 6.85 15.95
C ASP A 172 -10.03 5.42 15.45
N ILE A 173 -9.00 4.58 15.59
CA ILE A 173 -9.05 3.15 15.25
C ILE A 173 -8.59 2.28 16.42
N SER A 174 -9.25 1.14 16.60
CA SER A 174 -8.81 0.05 17.49
C SER A 174 -8.77 -1.27 16.72
N PHE A 175 -7.93 -2.22 17.13
CA PHE A 175 -7.64 -3.44 16.35
C PHE A 175 -8.11 -4.75 17.01
N ASN A 176 -8.81 -4.69 18.14
CA ASN A 176 -9.34 -5.87 18.81
C ASN A 176 -10.68 -5.58 19.52
N PRO A 177 -11.81 -5.65 18.80
CA PRO A 177 -11.93 -5.86 17.35
C PRO A 177 -11.57 -4.60 16.55
N LEU A 178 -11.48 -4.74 15.22
CA LEU A 178 -11.31 -3.64 14.29
C LEU A 178 -12.52 -2.70 14.36
N LYS A 179 -12.34 -1.50 14.91
CA LYS A 179 -13.39 -0.49 15.07
C LYS A 179 -12.89 0.89 14.71
N PHE A 180 -13.82 1.69 14.20
CA PHE A 180 -13.60 3.07 13.78
C PHE A 180 -14.53 3.97 14.59
N GLY A 181 -14.03 5.12 15.03
CA GLY A 181 -14.84 6.17 15.65
C GLY A 181 -15.61 6.99 14.61
N GLU A 182 -16.02 8.19 15.01
CA GLU A 182 -16.64 9.14 14.08
C GLU A 182 -15.63 9.79 13.15
N PHE A 183 -15.91 9.76 11.84
CA PHE A 183 -15.02 10.34 10.83
C PHE A 183 -15.11 11.86 10.80
N GLN A 184 -13.95 12.49 10.90
CA GLN A 184 -13.72 13.88 10.58
C GLN A 184 -13.21 14.01 9.14
N SER A 185 -13.25 15.23 8.59
CA SER A 185 -12.79 15.46 7.22
C SER A 185 -12.24 16.86 7.03
N VAL A 186 -11.27 16.99 6.12
CA VAL A 186 -10.77 18.26 5.61
C VAL A 186 -10.71 18.19 4.08
N THR A 187 -11.06 19.30 3.44
CA THR A 187 -10.86 19.44 2.00
C THR A 187 -9.40 19.74 1.71
N PHE A 188 -8.80 18.96 0.81
CA PHE A 188 -7.44 19.14 0.33
C PHE A 188 -7.45 19.50 -1.15
N ARG A 189 -6.72 20.56 -1.50
CA ARG A 189 -6.46 20.97 -2.89
C ARG A 189 -4.98 20.69 -3.17
N SER A 190 -4.71 19.81 -4.12
CA SER A 190 -3.33 19.44 -4.43
C SER A 190 -2.58 20.59 -5.10
N PRO A 191 -1.36 20.94 -4.63
CA PRO A 191 -0.52 21.91 -5.33
C PRO A 191 0.01 21.37 -6.66
N PHE A 192 -0.11 20.06 -6.92
CA PHE A 192 0.27 19.43 -8.18
C PHE A 192 -0.64 19.86 -9.34
N GLY A 193 -1.90 20.19 -9.03
CA GLY A 193 -2.91 20.58 -9.99
C GLY A 193 -4.25 19.90 -9.73
N SER A 194 -5.19 20.10 -10.64
CA SER A 194 -6.51 19.50 -10.65
C SER A 194 -7.04 19.41 -12.08
N GLY A 195 -8.08 18.60 -12.29
CA GLY A 195 -8.73 18.44 -13.58
C GLY A 195 -8.52 17.03 -14.15
N GLU A 196 -8.89 16.85 -15.41
CA GLU A 196 -8.87 15.56 -16.10
C GLU A 196 -7.53 14.83 -15.91
N ASN A 197 -7.60 13.54 -15.58
CA ASN A 197 -6.46 12.64 -15.39
C ASN A 197 -5.54 13.00 -14.22
N ILE A 198 -5.88 13.98 -13.38
CA ILE A 198 -5.14 14.28 -12.15
C ILE A 198 -5.79 13.54 -10.98
N ARG A 199 -4.98 12.72 -10.30
CA ARG A 199 -5.27 12.12 -9.00
C ARG A 199 -4.63 12.98 -7.91
N PRO A 200 -5.40 13.75 -7.12
CA PRO A 200 -4.84 14.63 -6.09
C PRO A 200 -4.08 13.87 -5.01
N ILE A 201 -4.54 12.65 -4.67
CA ILE A 201 -3.89 11.74 -3.72
C ILE A 201 -4.02 10.33 -4.27
N SER A 202 -2.93 9.79 -4.83
CA SER A 202 -2.84 8.40 -5.29
C SER A 202 -2.35 7.43 -4.21
N ASP A 203 -1.65 7.93 -3.18
CA ASP A 203 -1.37 7.22 -1.93
C ASP A 203 -0.98 8.21 -0.82
N LEU A 204 -0.99 7.78 0.44
CA LEU A 204 -0.58 8.60 1.57
C LEU A 204 0.12 7.78 2.68
N ALA A 205 1.09 8.41 3.35
CA ALA A 205 1.78 7.85 4.50
C ALA A 205 1.95 8.88 5.61
N VAL A 206 2.08 8.39 6.84
CA VAL A 206 2.37 9.22 8.02
C VAL A 206 3.62 8.71 8.70
N ASP A 207 4.61 9.59 8.88
CA ASP A 207 5.81 9.24 9.65
C ASP A 207 5.54 9.24 11.16
N LYS A 208 6.53 8.77 11.93
CA LYS A 208 6.41 8.72 13.40
C LYS A 208 6.31 10.09 14.07
N GLN A 209 6.71 11.17 13.39
CA GLN A 209 6.54 12.54 13.88
C GLN A 209 5.16 13.10 13.51
N GLY A 210 4.31 12.30 12.87
CA GLY A 210 2.97 12.68 12.43
C GLY A 210 2.96 13.41 11.09
N ASN A 211 4.08 13.58 10.39
CA ASN A 211 4.07 14.28 9.10
C ASN A 211 3.37 13.45 8.04
N ILE A 212 2.50 14.10 7.28
CA ILE A 212 1.67 13.45 6.26
C ILE A 212 2.32 13.68 4.90
N TYR A 213 2.68 12.60 4.23
CA TYR A 213 3.20 12.57 2.88
C TYR A 213 2.12 12.02 1.95
N ILE A 214 1.99 12.59 0.77
CA ILE A 214 1.11 12.08 -0.29
C ILE A 214 1.89 11.89 -1.58
N ALA A 215 1.41 10.97 -2.41
CA ALA A 215 1.67 10.97 -3.83
C ALA A 215 0.49 11.62 -4.57
N SER A 216 0.77 12.37 -5.63
CA SER A 216 -0.20 12.80 -6.64
C SER A 216 0.27 12.32 -8.00
N ALA A 217 -0.65 11.98 -8.89
CA ALA A 217 -0.33 11.45 -10.21
C ALA A 217 -1.17 12.12 -11.31
N TYR A 218 -0.54 12.30 -12.48
CA TYR A 218 -1.19 12.53 -13.76
C TYR A 218 -1.16 11.21 -14.52
N ASP A 219 -2.34 10.69 -14.82
CA ASP A 219 -2.59 9.37 -15.38
C ASP A 219 -3.57 9.49 -16.56
N PRO A 220 -3.08 9.77 -17.77
CA PRO A 220 -3.94 9.99 -18.92
C PRO A 220 -4.51 8.70 -19.51
N ASP A 221 -3.75 7.61 -19.41
CA ASP A 221 -4.09 6.27 -19.90
C ASP A 221 -3.01 5.27 -19.46
N ASN A 222 -3.20 3.99 -19.85
CA ASN A 222 -2.29 2.90 -19.51
C ASN A 222 -0.90 2.97 -20.16
N ALA A 223 -0.63 3.92 -21.05
CA ALA A 223 0.66 4.14 -21.71
C ALA A 223 1.36 5.43 -21.25
N GLY A 224 0.68 6.27 -20.47
CA GLY A 224 1.19 7.56 -20.02
C GLY A 224 1.13 8.63 -21.13
N VAL A 225 1.96 9.68 -21.10
CA VAL A 225 3.14 9.91 -20.27
C VAL A 225 2.74 10.27 -18.84
N PHE A 226 3.18 9.49 -17.87
CA PHE A 226 2.88 9.74 -16.46
C PHE A 226 3.71 10.89 -15.91
N ARG A 227 3.16 11.59 -14.91
CA ARG A 227 3.91 12.54 -14.08
C ARG A 227 3.37 12.50 -12.67
N SER A 228 4.25 12.53 -11.68
CA SER A 228 3.85 12.46 -10.28
C SER A 228 4.60 13.47 -9.42
N ALA A 229 4.06 13.72 -8.24
CA ALA A 229 4.75 14.48 -7.21
C ALA A 229 4.55 13.82 -5.85
N VAL A 230 5.57 13.94 -4.99
CA VAL A 230 5.43 13.62 -3.57
C VAL A 230 5.53 14.90 -2.79
N SER A 231 4.62 15.10 -1.84
CA SER A 231 4.56 16.31 -1.02
C SER A 231 4.27 15.98 0.43
N ARG A 232 4.86 16.76 1.35
CA ARG A 232 4.46 16.80 2.75
C ARG A 232 3.37 17.86 2.91
N ILE A 233 2.17 17.44 3.28
CA ILE A 233 0.96 18.28 3.21
C ILE A 233 0.45 18.74 4.56
N GLY A 234 1.00 18.24 5.67
CA GLY A 234 0.47 18.52 6.98
C GLY A 234 1.04 17.62 8.06
N GLN A 235 0.33 17.57 9.18
CA GLN A 235 0.71 16.79 10.35
C GLN A 235 -0.51 16.26 11.11
N VAL A 236 -0.39 15.07 11.68
CA VAL A 236 -1.23 14.57 12.77
C VAL A 236 -0.67 15.09 14.09
N THR A 237 -1.48 15.83 14.83
CA THR A 237 -1.08 16.45 16.11
C THR A 237 -1.28 15.50 17.29
N ALA A 238 -0.66 15.82 18.44
CA ALA A 238 -0.69 14.97 19.63
C ALA A 238 -2.10 14.71 20.21
N ASP A 239 -3.07 15.57 19.90
CA ASP A 239 -4.49 15.40 20.23
C ASP A 239 -5.26 14.52 19.22
N ASN A 240 -4.56 13.92 18.24
CA ASN A 240 -5.11 13.16 17.11
C ASN A 240 -5.97 14.00 16.14
N SER A 241 -5.71 15.30 16.06
CA SER A 241 -6.25 16.13 14.97
C SER A 241 -5.35 16.04 13.73
N LEU A 242 -5.91 16.31 12.56
CA LEU A 242 -5.17 16.43 11.30
C LEU A 242 -5.15 17.90 10.87
N ILE A 243 -3.96 18.46 10.67
CA ILE A 243 -3.78 19.85 10.23
C ILE A 243 -3.02 19.87 8.92
N LEU A 244 -3.63 20.49 7.90
CA LEU A 244 -2.95 20.76 6.63
C LEU A 244 -2.03 21.96 6.76
N ALA A 245 -0.85 21.84 6.16
CA ALA A 245 0.06 22.97 6.00
C ALA A 245 -0.56 23.97 5.01
N PRO A 246 -0.50 25.29 5.29
CA PRO A 246 -1.01 26.30 4.37
C PRO A 246 -0.27 26.29 3.03
N ASN A 247 1.01 25.88 3.04
CA ASN A 247 1.82 25.65 1.85
C ASN A 247 2.46 24.26 1.98
N PRO A 248 1.89 23.23 1.33
CA PRO A 248 2.52 21.92 1.28
C PRO A 248 3.94 21.99 0.70
N GLN A 249 4.85 21.24 1.31
CA GLN A 249 6.23 21.16 0.85
C GLN A 249 6.33 20.08 -0.24
N LYS A 250 6.65 20.47 -1.47
CA LYS A 250 6.99 19.50 -2.52
C LYS A 250 8.33 18.85 -2.16
N ILE A 251 8.32 17.52 -2.07
CA ILE A 251 9.48 16.69 -1.77
C ILE A 251 10.19 16.26 -3.04
N ALA A 252 9.42 15.82 -4.03
CA ALA A 252 9.94 15.39 -5.32
C ALA A 252 8.92 15.61 -6.43
N GLU A 253 9.43 15.77 -7.64
CA GLU A 253 8.68 15.67 -8.88
C GLU A 253 9.28 14.54 -9.70
N ILE A 254 8.42 13.71 -10.28
CA ILE A 254 8.81 12.47 -10.95
C ILE A 254 8.13 12.45 -12.31
N ASP A 255 8.91 12.75 -13.35
CA ASP A 255 8.44 12.64 -14.73
C ASP A 255 8.60 11.21 -15.26
N GLY A 256 7.64 10.77 -16.07
CA GLY A 256 7.66 9.46 -16.72
C GLY A 256 7.23 8.30 -15.84
N ALA A 257 6.71 8.55 -14.64
CA ALA A 257 6.22 7.51 -13.74
C ALA A 257 4.97 7.92 -12.94
N LYS A 258 4.07 6.96 -12.74
CA LYS A 258 2.84 7.04 -11.95
C LYS A 258 3.13 6.50 -10.54
N VAL A 259 3.33 7.40 -9.60
CA VAL A 259 3.53 7.03 -8.19
C VAL A 259 2.17 6.74 -7.57
N GLU A 260 1.92 5.47 -7.29
CA GLU A 260 0.73 4.99 -6.58
C GLU A 260 1.07 4.36 -5.24
N ALA A 261 2.33 4.46 -4.82
CA ALA A 261 2.69 4.10 -3.46
C ALA A 261 3.68 5.07 -2.87
N VAL A 262 3.43 5.52 -1.64
CA VAL A 262 4.36 6.31 -0.84
C VAL A 262 4.41 5.73 0.56
N THR A 263 5.60 5.57 1.11
CA THR A 263 5.76 5.14 2.50
C THR A 263 6.94 5.82 3.16
N THR A 264 7.00 5.73 4.48
CA THR A 264 8.11 6.29 5.25
C THR A 264 8.81 5.20 6.04
N ARG A 265 10.13 5.30 6.12
CA ARG A 265 10.97 4.47 6.97
C ARG A 265 11.74 5.34 7.94
N GLU A 266 11.85 4.92 9.19
CA GLU A 266 12.87 5.45 10.08
C GLU A 266 14.18 4.67 9.91
N SER A 267 15.23 5.34 9.45
CA SER A 267 16.58 4.77 9.41
C SER A 267 17.10 4.47 10.82
N PRO A 268 18.10 3.58 10.98
CA PRO A 268 18.72 3.33 12.28
C PRO A 268 19.31 4.57 12.98
N ARG A 269 19.51 5.68 12.26
CA ARG A 269 19.99 6.97 12.79
C ARG A 269 18.86 7.94 13.16
N GLY A 270 17.61 7.50 13.06
CA GLY A 270 16.43 8.30 13.36
C GLY A 270 16.00 9.29 12.27
N LYS A 271 16.65 9.27 11.11
CA LYS A 271 16.22 10.06 9.94
C LYS A 271 15.03 9.38 9.27
N ILE A 272 14.02 10.17 8.92
CA ILE A 272 12.91 9.73 8.07
C ILE A 272 13.36 9.71 6.62
N GLU A 273 13.09 8.60 5.96
CA GLU A 273 13.31 8.37 4.55
C GLU A 273 11.95 8.12 3.90
N VAL A 274 11.72 8.73 2.74
CA VAL A 274 10.49 8.55 1.96
C VAL A 274 10.79 7.61 0.81
N PHE A 275 9.93 6.61 0.61
CA PHE A 275 10.02 5.65 -0.48
C PHE A 275 8.80 5.77 -1.37
N ILE A 276 8.99 5.50 -2.65
CA ILE A 276 7.91 5.43 -3.63
C ILE A 276 7.88 4.09 -4.35
N GLY A 277 6.67 3.62 -4.64
CA GLY A 277 6.37 2.55 -5.59
C GLY A 277 5.59 3.10 -6.78
N THR A 278 5.71 2.44 -7.94
CA THR A 278 4.99 2.86 -9.15
C THR A 278 4.06 1.80 -9.71
N ASP A 279 3.01 2.30 -10.34
CA ASP A 279 2.08 1.54 -11.16
C ASP A 279 2.13 2.12 -12.57
N ASP A 280 3.23 1.87 -13.30
CA ASP A 280 3.38 2.38 -14.66
C ASP A 280 2.63 1.51 -15.68
N GLU A 281 1.56 0.84 -15.25
CA GLU A 281 0.61 0.08 -16.06
C GLU A 281 1.33 -0.97 -16.92
N ASN A 282 1.51 -0.70 -18.22
CA ASN A 282 2.21 -1.58 -19.14
C ASN A 282 3.72 -1.73 -18.85
N TYR A 283 4.31 -0.83 -18.05
CA TYR A 283 5.75 -0.77 -17.76
C TYR A 283 6.13 -1.25 -16.36
N GLY A 284 5.14 -1.52 -15.51
CA GLY A 284 5.32 -2.24 -14.25
C GLY A 284 5.60 -1.33 -13.08
N GLY A 285 6.26 -1.87 -12.06
CA GLY A 285 6.64 -1.10 -10.89
C GLY A 285 8.15 -0.94 -10.74
N PHE A 286 8.55 0.13 -10.05
CA PHE A 286 9.82 0.18 -9.35
C PHE A 286 9.62 0.65 -7.91
N LEU A 287 10.56 0.30 -7.05
CA LEU A 287 10.66 0.80 -5.68
C LEU A 287 11.97 1.58 -5.54
N ARG A 288 11.91 2.82 -5.04
CA ARG A 288 13.12 3.59 -4.70
C ARG A 288 12.91 4.56 -3.54
N PRO A 289 13.98 4.89 -2.79
CA PRO A 289 13.95 6.04 -1.90
C PRO A 289 13.91 7.34 -2.71
N LEU A 290 13.25 8.36 -2.17
CA LEU A 290 13.43 9.73 -2.58
C LEU A 290 14.63 10.31 -1.85
N LEU A 291 15.55 10.89 -2.61
CA LEU A 291 16.62 11.69 -2.03
C LEU A 291 16.00 12.99 -1.53
N LEU A 292 15.81 13.10 -0.22
CA LEU A 292 15.45 14.35 0.41
C LEU A 292 16.68 15.26 0.38
N ASP A 293 16.61 16.35 -0.37
CA ASP A 293 17.61 17.42 -0.30
C ASP A 293 17.67 17.90 1.17
N ASN A 294 18.83 17.72 1.81
CA ASN A 294 19.10 18.23 3.16
C ASN A 294 19.52 19.70 3.07
#